data_AF-A0AAV0AA71-F1
#
_entry.id   AF-A0AAV0AA71-F1
#
_cell.length_a   1.000
_cell.length_b   1.000
_cell.length_c   1.000
_cell.angle_alpha   90.00
_cell.angle_beta   90.00
_cell.angle_gamma   90.00
#
_symmetry.space_group_name_H-M   'P 1'
#
loop_
_entity.id
_entity.type
_entity.pdbx_description
1 polymer ?
#
loop_
_entity_poly.entity_id
_entity_poly.type
_entity_poly.pdbx_seq_one_letter_code
_entity_poly.pdbx_strand_id
1 'polypeptide(L)'
;MRHLVGWVLLAVCMYGLNADLVAHLHPPEQEISIANCVFPFIYGGEFHYNCISIHSDFDWCSLDFQFQGRWRYCTALDPPMCIFPFRFRKKSINECTKEGYILNRSWCSLTDNYNKDKKWKQCSPHNF
;
A
#
# COMPACT_ATOMS: atom_id res chain seq x y z
N MET A 1 -44.03 27.71 -39.72
CA MET A 1 -43.45 27.01 -38.55
C MET A 1 -43.07 25.56 -38.89
N ARG A 2 -42.10 25.31 -39.77
CA ARG A 2 -41.70 23.93 -40.14
C ARG A 2 -40.21 23.73 -40.49
N HIS A 3 -39.35 24.72 -40.26
CA HIS A 3 -37.92 24.62 -40.62
C HIS A 3 -36.92 24.68 -39.44
N LEU A 4 -37.39 24.84 -38.19
CA LEU A 4 -36.50 24.96 -37.03
C LEU A 4 -36.30 23.63 -36.26
N VAL A 5 -37.09 22.59 -36.51
CA VAL A 5 -37.00 21.31 -35.77
C VAL A 5 -35.98 20.35 -36.41
N GLY A 6 -35.69 20.49 -37.70
CA GLY A 6 -34.78 19.59 -38.42
C GLY A 6 -33.28 19.84 -38.16
N TRP A 7 -32.89 21.08 -37.89
CA TRP A 7 -31.48 21.42 -37.65
C TRP A 7 -31.04 21.18 -36.21
N VAL A 8 -31.97 21.25 -35.26
CA VAL A 8 -31.68 20.95 -33.84
C VAL A 8 -31.43 19.44 -33.65
N LEU A 9 -32.16 18.57 -34.37
CA LEU A 9 -31.98 17.12 -34.28
C LEU A 9 -30.67 16.62 -34.90
N LEU A 10 -30.19 17.23 -35.99
CA LEU A 10 -28.92 16.84 -36.61
C LEU A 10 -27.70 17.28 -35.79
N ALA A 11 -27.77 18.44 -35.12
CA ALA A 11 -26.71 18.88 -34.22
C ALA A 11 -26.59 17.93 -33.01
N VAL A 12 -27.72 17.49 -32.43
CA VAL A 12 -27.71 16.54 -31.30
C VAL A 12 -27.06 15.19 -31.65
N CYS A 13 -27.22 14.69 -32.88
CA CYS A 13 -26.56 13.45 -33.30
C CYS A 13 -25.04 13.57 -33.49
N MET A 14 -24.53 14.73 -33.92
CA MET A 14 -23.08 14.93 -34.06
C MET A 14 -22.37 15.16 -32.71
N TYR A 15 -23.07 15.71 -31.72
CA TYR A 15 -22.53 15.86 -30.36
C TYR A 15 -22.65 14.59 -29.51
N GLY A 16 -23.62 13.70 -29.80
CA GLY A 16 -23.80 12.43 -29.08
C GLY A 16 -22.76 11.35 -29.39
N LEU A 17 -22.36 11.21 -30.66
CA LEU A 17 -21.38 10.20 -31.10
C LEU A 17 -19.95 10.46 -30.59
N ASN A 18 -19.63 11.70 -30.22
CA ASN A 18 -18.32 12.05 -29.67
C ASN A 18 -18.18 11.69 -28.18
N ALA A 19 -19.27 11.58 -27.43
CA ALA A 19 -19.22 11.17 -26.02
C ALA A 19 -18.91 9.67 -25.90
N ASP A 20 -19.54 8.84 -26.74
CA ASP A 20 -19.36 7.39 -26.72
C ASP A 20 -17.96 6.96 -27.21
N LEU A 21 -17.35 7.70 -28.16
CA LEU A 21 -16.00 7.39 -28.65
C LEU A 21 -14.89 7.78 -27.65
N VAL A 22 -15.09 8.83 -26.84
CA VAL A 22 -14.11 9.26 -25.83
C VAL A 22 -13.96 8.23 -24.71
N ALA A 23 -15.02 7.51 -24.35
CA ALA A 23 -14.97 6.42 -23.37
C ALA A 23 -14.17 5.19 -23.84
N HIS A 24 -13.96 5.04 -25.16
CA HIS A 24 -13.19 3.93 -25.75
C HIS A 24 -11.74 4.29 -26.10
N LEU A 25 -11.42 5.58 -26.26
CA LEU A 25 -10.07 6.06 -26.61
C LEU A 25 -9.22 6.42 -25.40
N HIS A 26 -9.85 6.71 -24.26
CA HIS A 26 -9.18 6.69 -22.96
C HIS A 26 -9.88 5.62 -22.14
N PRO A 27 -9.32 4.39 -22.08
CA PRO A 27 -9.64 3.50 -20.97
C PRO A 27 -9.54 4.36 -19.72
N PRO A 28 -10.52 4.35 -18.79
CA PRO A 28 -10.27 4.94 -17.48
C PRO A 28 -8.95 4.31 -17.07
N GLU A 29 -7.93 5.15 -16.87
CA GLU A 29 -6.65 4.68 -16.38
C GLU A 29 -7.05 3.86 -15.18
N GLN A 30 -6.92 2.54 -15.32
CA GLN A 30 -7.14 1.67 -14.20
C GLN A 30 -5.92 1.98 -13.37
N GLU A 31 -6.03 3.05 -12.57
CA GLU A 31 -5.48 3.12 -11.25
C GLU A 31 -6.04 1.89 -10.54
N ILE A 32 -5.48 0.73 -10.89
CA ILE A 32 -5.06 -0.22 -9.90
C ILE A 32 -4.16 0.62 -9.01
N SER A 33 -4.77 1.38 -8.09
CA SER A 33 -4.09 1.78 -6.89
C SER A 33 -3.60 0.44 -6.36
N ILE A 34 -2.33 0.13 -6.56
CA ILE A 34 -1.70 -1.03 -5.96
C ILE A 34 -1.76 -0.69 -4.48
N ALA A 35 -2.89 -1.04 -3.86
CA ALA A 35 -3.16 -0.72 -2.49
C ALA A 35 -2.14 -1.54 -1.72
N ASN A 36 -1.15 -0.83 -1.22
CA ASN A 36 -0.06 -1.41 -0.47
C ASN A 36 -0.58 -1.79 0.92
N CYS A 37 0.04 -2.81 1.50
CA CYS A 37 -0.18 -3.11 2.90
C CYS A 37 0.07 -1.86 3.75
N VAL A 38 -0.86 -1.54 4.63
CA VAL A 38 -0.69 -0.47 5.61
C VAL A 38 -0.10 -1.09 6.87
N PHE A 39 1.10 -0.66 7.25
CA PHE A 39 1.72 -1.08 8.49
C PHE A 39 1.98 0.14 9.40
N PRO A 40 1.66 0.06 10.70
CA PRO A 40 0.85 -1.00 11.30
C PRO A 40 -0.63 -0.93 10.89
N PHE A 41 -1.34 -2.06 10.94
CA PHE A 41 -2.80 -2.09 10.87
C PHE A 41 -3.40 -2.73 12.13
N ILE A 42 -4.63 -2.37 12.46
CA ILE A 42 -5.37 -2.87 13.62
C ILE A 42 -6.31 -3.98 13.17
N TYR A 43 -6.11 -5.19 13.70
CA TYR A 43 -7.01 -6.34 13.51
C TYR A 43 -7.15 -7.12 14.81
N GLY A 44 -8.37 -7.47 15.19
CA GLY A 44 -8.66 -8.12 16.46
C GLY A 44 -8.32 -7.27 17.70
N GLY A 45 -8.23 -5.95 17.54
CA GLY A 45 -7.85 -5.02 18.62
C GLY A 45 -6.33 -4.89 18.83
N GLU A 46 -5.51 -5.54 18.02
CA GLU A 46 -4.04 -5.50 18.12
C GLU A 46 -3.40 -4.84 16.89
N PHE A 47 -2.24 -4.23 17.09
CA PHE A 47 -1.42 -3.65 16.03
C PHE A 47 -0.52 -4.71 15.38
N HIS A 48 -0.62 -4.86 14.07
CA HIS A 48 0.17 -5.77 13.26
C HIS A 48 1.12 -4.99 12.36
N TYR A 49 2.42 -5.27 12.49
CA TYR A 49 3.50 -4.54 11.79
C TYR A 49 4.07 -5.31 10.60
N ASN A 50 3.51 -6.48 10.29
CA ASN A 50 3.89 -7.37 9.21
C ASN A 50 2.64 -8.10 8.72
N CYS A 51 2.76 -8.80 7.59
CA CYS A 51 1.72 -9.72 7.15
C CYS A 51 1.45 -10.79 8.20
N ILE A 52 0.19 -11.15 8.39
CA ILE A 52 -0.25 -12.10 9.41
C ILE A 52 -1.00 -13.26 8.76
N SER A 53 -0.98 -14.43 9.39
CA SER A 53 -1.74 -15.62 8.97
C SER A 53 -2.95 -15.88 9.86
N ILE A 54 -3.38 -14.90 10.66
CA ILE A 54 -4.51 -15.06 11.56
C ILE A 54 -5.77 -15.39 10.73
N HIS A 55 -6.37 -16.54 11.02
CA HIS A 55 -7.55 -17.07 10.33
C HIS A 55 -7.38 -17.22 8.80
N SER A 56 -6.16 -17.50 8.32
CA SER A 56 -5.90 -17.76 6.90
C SER A 56 -4.76 -18.77 6.71
N ASP A 57 -4.82 -19.54 5.62
CA ASP A 57 -3.73 -20.42 5.21
C ASP A 57 -2.54 -19.64 4.60
N PHE A 58 -2.75 -18.38 4.23
CA PHE A 58 -1.75 -17.51 3.62
C PHE A 58 -1.60 -16.20 4.39
N ASP A 59 -0.38 -15.66 4.41
CA ASP A 59 -0.10 -14.36 5.00
C ASP A 59 -0.87 -13.25 4.25
N TRP A 60 -1.51 -12.37 5.00
CA TRP A 60 -2.29 -11.26 4.48
C TRP A 60 -2.03 -9.98 5.27
N CYS A 61 -2.42 -8.85 4.69
CA CYS A 61 -2.33 -7.53 5.31
C CYS A 61 -3.60 -6.72 5.06
N SER A 62 -3.88 -5.75 5.93
CA SER A 62 -4.91 -4.75 5.65
C SER A 62 -4.40 -3.66 4.72
N LEU A 63 -5.33 -3.11 3.94
CA LEU A 63 -5.13 -1.92 3.11
C LEU A 63 -5.50 -0.63 3.87
N ASP A 64 -5.88 -0.77 5.14
CA ASP A 64 -6.32 0.30 6.03
C ASP A 64 -5.59 0.21 7.37
N PHE A 65 -5.38 1.35 8.03
CA PHE A 65 -4.85 1.37 9.39
C PHE A 65 -5.82 0.73 10.38
N GLN A 66 -7.11 1.02 10.27
CA GLN A 66 -8.18 0.36 11.02
C GLN A 66 -8.84 -0.66 10.09
N PHE A 67 -8.82 -1.95 10.41
CA PHE A 67 -9.37 -2.96 9.52
C PHE A 67 -10.86 -2.73 9.23
N GLN A 68 -11.19 -2.43 7.97
CA GLN A 68 -12.55 -2.21 7.47
C GLN A 68 -13.02 -3.32 6.52
N GLY A 69 -12.31 -4.44 6.48
CA GLY A 69 -12.58 -5.54 5.56
C GLY A 69 -11.82 -5.48 4.24
N ARG A 70 -11.01 -4.44 3.99
CA ARG A 70 -10.09 -4.41 2.84
C ARG A 70 -8.75 -5.02 3.21
N TRP A 71 -8.39 -6.05 2.47
CA TRP A 71 -7.17 -6.82 2.66
C TRP A 71 -6.74 -7.48 1.35
N ARG A 72 -5.51 -7.99 1.34
CA ARG A 72 -5.02 -8.89 0.29
C ARG A 72 -3.96 -9.84 0.84
N TYR A 73 -3.72 -10.91 0.12
CA TYR A 73 -2.57 -11.77 0.39
C TYR A 73 -1.26 -11.03 0.12
N CYS A 74 -0.30 -11.29 1.00
CA CYS A 74 1.03 -10.74 0.86
C CYS A 74 1.84 -11.55 -0.15
N THR A 75 2.76 -10.83 -0.78
CA THR A 75 3.75 -11.34 -1.72
C THR A 75 5.15 -10.96 -1.23
N ALA A 76 6.18 -11.39 -1.94
CA ALA A 76 7.55 -10.96 -1.65
C ALA A 76 7.77 -9.43 -1.78
N LEU A 77 6.83 -8.72 -2.40
CA LEU A 77 6.85 -7.26 -2.57
C LEU A 77 6.19 -6.50 -1.42
N ASP A 78 5.69 -7.22 -0.40
CA ASP A 78 4.96 -6.65 0.73
C ASP A 78 5.71 -6.66 2.08
N PRO A 79 7.05 -6.56 2.13
CA PRO A 79 7.71 -6.46 3.42
C PRO A 79 7.37 -5.09 4.05
N PRO A 80 7.14 -5.02 5.37
CA PRO A 80 6.94 -3.74 6.03
C PRO A 80 8.18 -2.87 5.89
N MET A 81 8.02 -1.56 5.76
CA MET A 81 9.15 -0.64 5.59
C MET A 81 9.89 -0.41 6.89
N CYS A 82 11.21 -0.24 6.81
CA CYS A 82 12.00 0.23 7.95
C CYS A 82 11.61 1.67 8.28
N ILE A 83 11.54 2.00 9.56
CA ILE A 83 11.38 3.38 10.01
C ILE A 83 12.75 3.94 10.37
N PHE A 84 13.15 5.02 9.70
CA PHE A 84 14.38 5.73 9.97
C PHE A 84 14.09 7.22 10.24
N PRO A 85 14.80 7.86 11.19
CA PRO A 85 15.62 7.20 12.21
C PRO A 85 14.78 6.37 13.19
N PHE A 86 15.38 5.32 13.76
CA PHE A 86 14.83 4.64 14.94
C PHE A 86 15.78 4.64 16.12
N ARG A 87 15.24 4.64 17.34
CA ARG A 87 16.00 4.60 18.58
C ARG A 87 16.31 3.17 19.00
N PHE A 88 17.60 2.85 19.09
CA PHE A 88 18.10 1.61 19.67
C PHE A 88 19.19 1.90 20.71
N ARG A 89 18.99 1.40 21.93
CA ARG A 89 19.79 1.74 23.12
C ARG A 89 19.87 3.27 23.27
N LYS A 90 21.07 3.83 23.27
CA LYS A 90 21.31 5.28 23.37
C LYS A 90 21.65 5.91 22.01
N LYS A 91 21.35 5.23 20.89
CA LYS A 91 21.71 5.67 19.53
C LYS A 91 20.46 5.90 18.68
N SER A 92 20.58 6.82 17.74
CA SER A 92 19.66 7.02 16.62
C SER A 92 20.25 6.34 15.39
N ILE A 93 19.54 5.37 14.84
CA ILE A 93 20.00 4.55 13.72
C ILE A 93 19.24 4.97 12.45
N ASN A 94 19.97 5.31 11.39
CA ASN A 94 19.41 5.81 10.12
C ASN A 94 19.43 4.78 8.98
N GLU A 95 19.99 3.59 9.23
CA GLU A 95 20.15 2.52 8.24
C GLU A 95 20.05 1.15 8.91
N CYS A 96 20.03 0.08 8.12
CA CYS A 96 20.04 -1.27 8.67
C CYS A 96 21.33 -1.52 9.48
N THR A 97 21.18 -1.85 10.75
CA THR A 97 22.32 -2.07 11.66
C THR A 97 22.51 -3.55 11.95
N LYS A 98 23.75 -3.96 12.21
CA LYS A 98 24.07 -5.30 12.73
C LYS A 98 24.24 -5.30 14.26
N GLU A 99 24.16 -4.12 14.88
CA GLU A 99 24.34 -3.98 16.32
C GLU A 99 23.33 -4.82 17.10
N GLY A 100 23.82 -5.64 18.03
CA GLY A 100 22.97 -6.43 18.92
C GLY A 100 22.35 -7.70 18.30
N TYR A 101 22.67 -8.04 17.05
CA TYR A 101 22.18 -9.24 16.38
C TYR A 101 23.29 -10.30 16.23
N ILE A 102 22.93 -11.59 16.37
CA ILE A 102 23.86 -12.72 16.23
C ILE A 102 23.94 -13.12 14.74
N LEU A 103 25.07 -13.67 14.29
CA LEU A 103 25.26 -14.15 12.90
C LEU A 103 25.38 -13.06 11.81
N ASN A 104 25.81 -11.84 12.15
CA ASN A 104 26.16 -10.78 11.18
C ASN A 104 25.02 -10.34 10.23
N ARG A 105 23.76 -10.66 10.56
CA ARG A 105 22.57 -10.20 9.82
C ARG A 105 22.20 -8.79 10.25
N SER A 106 21.88 -7.93 9.28
CA SER A 106 21.41 -6.56 9.55
C SER A 106 19.89 -6.53 9.75
N TRP A 107 19.43 -5.57 10.53
CA TRP A 107 18.04 -5.38 10.89
C TRP A 107 17.69 -3.90 10.99
N CYS A 108 16.39 -3.60 10.95
CA CYS A 108 15.85 -2.27 11.15
C CYS A 108 14.59 -2.33 11.99
N SER A 109 14.23 -1.21 12.64
CA SER A 109 12.97 -1.12 13.37
C SER A 109 11.79 -0.82 12.44
N LEU A 110 10.60 -1.26 12.86
CA LEU A 110 9.31 -0.93 12.24
C LEU A 110 8.58 0.20 13.00
N THR A 111 9.29 0.86 13.92
CA THR A 111 8.81 1.93 14.81
C THR A 111 9.91 2.97 14.98
N ASP A 112 9.58 4.19 15.39
CA ASP A 112 10.58 5.21 15.74
C ASP A 112 11.36 4.84 17.02
N ASN A 113 10.79 3.99 17.89
CA ASN A 113 11.39 3.60 19.16
C ASN A 113 11.42 2.08 19.38
N TYR A 114 12.39 1.41 18.76
CA TYR A 114 12.63 -0.01 18.99
C TYR A 114 12.81 -0.35 20.48
N ASN A 115 13.43 0.52 21.27
CA ASN A 115 13.63 0.23 22.69
C ASN A 115 12.32 -0.03 23.43
N LYS A 116 11.25 0.69 23.07
CA LYS A 116 9.92 0.56 23.62
C LYS A 116 9.15 -0.57 22.95
N ASP A 117 9.08 -0.54 21.61
CA ASP A 117 8.07 -1.33 20.88
C ASP A 117 8.59 -2.70 20.45
N LYS A 118 9.92 -2.87 20.39
CA LYS A 118 10.59 -4.11 20.00
C LYS A 118 10.14 -4.67 18.64
N LYS A 119 9.61 -3.82 17.75
CA LYS A 119 9.19 -4.21 16.40
C LYS A 119 10.33 -3.98 15.42
N TRP A 120 10.66 -5.02 14.67
CA TRP A 120 11.80 -5.03 13.76
C TRP A 120 11.60 -6.05 12.64
N LYS A 121 12.42 -5.92 11.58
CA LYS A 121 12.59 -6.96 10.56
C LYS A 121 14.06 -7.15 10.21
N GLN A 122 14.41 -8.32 9.71
CA GLN A 122 15.70 -8.52 9.06
C GLN A 122 15.73 -7.70 7.76
N CYS A 123 16.85 -7.02 7.51
CA CYS A 123 17.05 -6.35 6.22
C CYS A 123 17.48 -7.37 5.15
N SER A 124 17.09 -7.10 3.90
CA SER A 124 17.53 -7.92 2.77
C SER A 124 19.05 -7.80 2.60
N PRO A 125 19.78 -8.88 2.31
CA PRO A 125 21.23 -8.84 2.09
C PRO A 125 21.63 -8.04 0.83
N HIS A 126 20.68 -7.65 -0.01
CA HIS A 126 20.94 -7.08 -1.34
C HIS A 126 20.92 -5.55 -1.45
N ASN A 127 20.65 -4.81 -0.36
CA ASN A 127 20.66 -3.33 -0.40
C ASN A 127 21.74 -2.79 0.55
N PHE A 128 22.96 -2.65 0.01
CA PHE A 128 23.98 -1.71 0.46
C PHE A 128 23.90 -0.45 -0.41
#